data_AF-A0A3A8ZZX3-F1
#
_entry.id   AF-A0A3A8ZZX3-F1
#
_cell.length_a   1.000
_cell.length_b   1.000
_cell.length_c   1.000
_cell.angle_alpha   90.00
_cell.angle_beta   90.00
_cell.angle_gamma   90.00
#
_symmetry.space_group_name_H-M   'P 1'
#
loop_
_entity.id
_entity.type
_entity.pdbx_description
1 polymer ?
#
loop_
_entity_poly.entity_id
_entity_poly.type
_entity_poly.pdbx_seq_one_letter_code
_entity_poly.pdbx_strand_id
1 'polypeptide(L)'
;MKRTRIKWMPMAIMTAMLVCACGNQSAEIQKQTAGGNQTAQERQAAGEAQTGNADETTAESGITETAEETDESRTADGAQTAGTEETAGTDSAPDTESPEIREKKEMFGEDCIAEQCFEVELNKGGGTVYFVPYAPSVTQPEFRMEMVRDGEVLCGITPYVPAKAGAKKFKSLDAVSFWDVNFDGFTDVVTIATYGDTQTAAVYYGDMFGYEKEYWSFFREEELSDYLSEQAKAPMTIAGIRDLLTGGKKNGEFESYVEAYEVALNLSVMEGWAASETEYGGEFLYDLIYVDEDEIPELVSGRNGYFVNLYTFRDGTLSMPMNHWAYGAMGNSGYDYAPRKNNMRNYNADQAGLILHTYYMKINERGEMETPMWIETINYIDSNGNGVLDEDEELGDGPVYINGERASLEELDAVYDAYDMGDYEPIEGRVTEAEVRKLLEEANP
;
A
#
# COMPACT_ATOMS: atom_id res chain seq x y z
N MET A 1 36.40 -25.77 28.77
CA MET A 1 35.29 -25.64 27.80
C MET A 1 34.34 -24.56 28.29
N LYS A 2 34.52 -23.32 27.81
CA LYS A 2 33.61 -22.21 28.09
C LYS A 2 32.44 -22.32 27.09
N ARG A 3 31.22 -22.46 27.59
CA ARG A 3 29.99 -22.40 26.78
C ARG A 3 29.68 -20.93 26.52
N THR A 4 29.90 -20.47 25.30
CA THR A 4 29.37 -19.23 24.76
C THR A 4 27.85 -19.37 24.67
N ARG A 5 27.10 -18.60 25.47
CA ARG A 5 25.68 -18.38 25.24
C ARG A 5 25.57 -17.30 24.16
N ILE A 6 25.21 -17.72 22.95
CA ILE A 6 24.72 -16.80 21.93
C ILE A 6 23.31 -16.40 22.40
N LYS A 7 23.17 -15.18 22.91
CA LYS A 7 21.85 -14.59 23.11
C LYS A 7 21.35 -14.21 21.71
N TRP A 8 20.31 -14.89 21.27
CA TRP A 8 19.46 -14.39 20.19
C TRP A 8 18.66 -13.23 20.76
N MET A 9 18.74 -12.07 20.12
CA MET A 9 17.96 -10.88 20.43
C MET A 9 17.23 -10.50 19.14
N PRO A 10 15.92 -10.17 19.18
CA PRO A 10 15.09 -10.06 18.00
C PRO A 10 15.52 -8.87 17.14
N MET A 11 15.62 -9.12 15.83
CA MET A 11 15.66 -8.07 14.81
C MET A 11 14.31 -7.35 14.87
N ALA A 12 14.27 -6.15 15.45
CA ALA A 12 13.11 -5.28 15.36
C ALA A 12 13.18 -4.55 14.02
N ILE A 13 12.49 -5.07 13.01
CA ILE A 13 12.09 -4.27 11.86
C ILE A 13 10.88 -3.46 12.36
N MET A 14 11.11 -2.22 12.76
CA MET A 14 10.01 -1.30 13.09
C MET A 14 9.36 -0.83 11.79
N THR A 15 8.36 -1.56 11.31
CA THR A 15 7.38 -0.98 10.39
C THR A 15 6.49 -0.06 11.21
N ALA A 16 6.74 1.25 11.13
CA ALA A 16 5.92 2.26 11.79
C ALA A 16 4.57 2.38 11.07
N MET A 17 3.61 1.52 11.40
CA MET A 17 2.20 1.69 11.02
C MET A 17 1.30 0.83 11.90
N LEU A 18 0.36 1.46 12.60
CA LEU A 18 -0.74 0.73 13.24
C LEU A 18 -2.05 1.55 13.22
N VAL A 19 -2.99 1.06 12.40
CA VAL A 19 -4.43 0.91 12.65
C VAL A 19 -5.20 2.18 13.01
N CYS A 20 -5.80 2.81 11.99
CA CYS A 20 -7.02 3.59 12.15
C CYS A 20 -8.22 2.65 12.35
N ALA A 21 -8.45 2.21 13.59
CA ALA A 21 -9.72 1.61 13.99
C ALA A 21 -10.77 2.72 14.21
N CYS A 22 -11.42 3.18 13.14
CA CYS A 22 -12.61 4.02 13.24
C CYS A 22 -13.84 3.25 12.76
N GLY A 23 -14.34 2.39 13.64
CA GLY A 23 -15.63 1.73 13.49
C GLY A 23 -16.41 1.79 14.81
N ASN A 24 -17.46 2.62 14.82
CA ASN A 24 -18.52 2.74 15.83
C ASN A 24 -18.16 3.39 17.17
N GLN A 25 -18.37 4.71 17.26
CA GLN A 25 -19.14 5.32 18.36
C GLN A 25 -19.54 6.77 18.03
N SER A 26 -20.58 6.93 17.20
CA SER A 26 -21.25 8.22 16.99
C SER A 26 -22.67 8.17 17.52
N ALA A 27 -22.85 8.43 18.80
CA ALA A 27 -24.12 8.93 19.33
C ALA A 27 -23.85 9.70 20.63
N GLU A 28 -24.35 10.94 20.68
CA GLU A 28 -24.53 11.76 21.88
C GLU A 28 -23.39 12.69 22.35
N ILE A 29 -22.86 13.58 21.51
CA ILE A 29 -22.53 14.95 21.98
C ILE A 29 -22.83 15.98 20.87
N GLN A 30 -24.11 16.32 20.68
CA GLN A 30 -24.50 17.62 20.12
C GLN A 30 -25.40 18.32 21.12
N LYS A 31 -24.83 19.26 21.86
CA LYS A 31 -25.53 20.44 22.39
C LYS A 31 -24.48 21.42 22.93
N GLN A 32 -24.63 22.67 22.49
CA GLN A 32 -23.81 23.86 22.82
C GLN A 32 -22.51 23.89 21.97
N THR A 33 -22.31 24.82 21.04
CA THR A 33 -22.59 26.26 21.12
C THR A 33 -22.65 26.84 19.72
N ALA A 34 -23.81 27.37 19.33
CA ALA A 34 -23.96 28.25 18.18
C ALA A 34 -23.87 29.70 18.66
N GLY A 35 -23.05 30.52 18.00
CA GLY A 35 -23.10 31.97 18.16
C GLY A 35 -21.91 32.70 17.56
N GLY A 36 -22.14 33.45 16.47
CA GLY A 36 -21.38 34.68 16.22
C GLY A 36 -20.91 35.00 14.79
N ASN A 37 -21.85 35.50 13.97
CA ASN A 37 -21.75 36.60 13.00
C ASN A 37 -20.55 36.82 12.03
N GLN A 38 -20.90 36.75 10.74
CA GLN A 38 -20.82 37.80 9.69
C GLN A 38 -19.51 38.61 9.48
N THR A 39 -18.99 38.62 8.24
CA THR A 39 -19.22 39.73 7.27
C THR A 39 -18.65 39.42 5.88
N ALA A 40 -19.33 39.97 4.87
CA ALA A 40 -19.10 39.85 3.43
C ALA A 40 -17.96 40.75 2.93
N GLN A 41 -17.39 40.44 1.75
CA GLN A 41 -17.26 41.44 0.68
C GLN A 41 -17.01 40.84 -0.71
N GLU A 42 -17.83 41.31 -1.65
CA GLU A 42 -17.79 41.12 -3.09
C GLU A 42 -16.54 41.75 -3.73
N ARG A 43 -16.13 41.23 -4.90
CA ARG A 43 -15.80 42.06 -6.07
C ARG A 43 -15.91 41.26 -7.38
N GLN A 44 -16.88 41.68 -8.20
CA GLN A 44 -16.97 41.46 -9.64
C GLN A 44 -16.16 42.54 -10.40
N ALA A 45 -15.63 42.17 -11.57
CA ALA A 45 -15.64 42.89 -12.86
C ALA A 45 -14.44 42.35 -13.70
N ALA A 46 -14.56 41.77 -14.91
CA ALA A 46 -15.31 42.06 -16.15
C ALA A 46 -14.32 42.44 -17.27
N GLY A 47 -14.57 41.90 -18.48
CA GLY A 47 -13.89 42.21 -19.76
C GLY A 47 -13.47 40.92 -20.48
N GLU A 48 -14.28 40.27 -21.33
CA GLU A 48 -14.59 40.61 -22.75
C GLU A 48 -13.33 40.97 -23.56
N ALA A 49 -13.03 40.42 -24.74
CA ALA A 49 -13.78 39.63 -25.71
C ALA A 49 -12.85 39.22 -26.88
N GLN A 50 -13.26 38.18 -27.63
CA GLN A 50 -13.01 37.95 -29.07
C GLN A 50 -11.54 37.63 -29.48
N THR A 51 -11.22 36.83 -30.51
CA THR A 51 -11.89 36.03 -31.54
C THR A 51 -10.75 35.31 -32.28
N GLY A 52 -10.98 34.12 -32.85
CA GLY A 52 -10.04 33.57 -33.83
C GLY A 52 -10.29 32.10 -34.13
N ASN A 53 -10.97 31.86 -35.24
CA ASN A 53 -11.38 30.55 -35.73
C ASN A 53 -10.44 30.09 -36.87
N ALA A 54 -10.42 28.76 -37.12
CA ALA A 54 -9.76 28.04 -38.22
C ALA A 54 -8.23 27.88 -38.08
N ASP A 55 -7.61 26.74 -38.40
CA ASP A 55 -7.94 25.82 -39.50
C ASP A 55 -7.37 24.41 -39.25
N GLU A 56 -8.01 23.43 -39.89
CA GLU A 56 -7.60 22.03 -40.03
C GLU A 56 -6.26 21.91 -40.77
N THR A 57 -5.43 20.95 -40.37
CA THR A 57 -4.73 20.11 -41.35
C THR A 57 -4.52 18.70 -40.81
N THR A 58 -5.16 17.78 -41.51
CA THR A 58 -4.96 16.33 -41.57
C THR A 58 -3.57 15.98 -42.12
N ALA A 59 -2.95 14.95 -41.55
CA ALA A 59 -1.97 14.12 -42.25
C ALA A 59 -2.01 12.69 -41.66
N GLU A 60 -2.68 11.80 -42.39
CA GLU A 60 -2.51 10.35 -42.30
C GLU A 60 -1.15 9.92 -42.85
N SER A 61 -0.65 8.78 -42.35
CA SER A 61 0.24 7.77 -42.99
C SER A 61 1.32 7.37 -41.98
N GLY A 62 1.62 6.10 -41.72
CA GLY A 62 1.20 4.86 -42.34
C GLY A 62 1.87 3.71 -41.60
N ILE A 63 1.18 2.57 -41.59
CA ILE A 63 1.59 1.30 -41.01
C ILE A 63 2.72 0.71 -41.83
N THR A 64 3.77 0.21 -41.18
CA THR A 64 4.55 -0.93 -41.69
C THR A 64 5.02 -1.80 -40.53
N GLU A 65 4.42 -2.99 -40.44
CA GLU A 65 4.92 -4.16 -39.72
C GLU A 65 6.23 -4.65 -40.34
N THR A 66 7.19 -5.02 -39.49
CA THR A 66 8.13 -6.12 -39.77
C THR A 66 8.43 -6.83 -38.46
N ALA A 67 7.95 -8.07 -38.37
CA ALA A 67 8.27 -9.04 -37.34
C ALA A 67 9.66 -9.65 -37.60
N GLU A 68 10.46 -9.81 -36.55
CA GLU A 68 11.48 -10.85 -36.46
C GLU A 68 11.48 -11.43 -35.03
N GLU A 69 11.36 -12.75 -34.97
CA GLU A 69 11.33 -13.60 -33.78
C GLU A 69 12.72 -13.69 -33.13
N THR A 70 12.79 -13.63 -31.79
CA THR A 70 13.73 -14.43 -30.98
C THR A 70 13.18 -14.69 -29.58
N ASP A 71 12.64 -15.90 -29.42
CA ASP A 71 12.77 -16.91 -28.36
C ASP A 71 13.11 -16.56 -26.88
N GLU A 72 12.16 -17.00 -26.03
CA GLU A 72 12.22 -17.59 -24.67
C GLU A 72 12.97 -16.94 -23.48
N SER A 73 12.17 -16.46 -22.52
CA SER A 73 12.33 -16.79 -21.09
C SER A 73 10.95 -16.82 -20.41
N ARG A 74 10.58 -17.98 -19.87
CA ARG A 74 9.28 -18.26 -19.23
C ARG A 74 9.27 -17.81 -17.77
N THR A 75 8.38 -16.89 -17.42
CA THR A 75 7.80 -16.76 -16.08
C THR A 75 6.28 -16.97 -16.18
N ALA A 76 5.73 -17.70 -15.21
CA ALA A 76 4.42 -18.32 -15.27
C ALA A 76 3.29 -17.28 -15.26
N ASP A 77 2.56 -17.22 -16.39
CA ASP A 77 1.32 -16.46 -16.54
C ASP A 77 0.15 -17.32 -16.04
N GLY A 78 -0.59 -16.80 -15.07
CA GLY A 78 -1.58 -17.55 -14.30
C GLY A 78 -2.90 -16.81 -14.15
N ALA A 79 -3.50 -16.36 -15.26
CA ALA A 79 -4.93 -16.10 -15.28
C ALA A 79 -5.67 -17.45 -15.41
N GLN A 80 -6.16 -18.00 -14.30
CA GLN A 80 -6.98 -19.21 -14.32
C GLN A 80 -8.47 -18.82 -14.28
N THR A 81 -9.11 -18.82 -15.44
CA THR A 81 -10.58 -18.72 -15.58
C THR A 81 -11.13 -20.04 -16.11
N ALA A 82 -12.00 -20.70 -15.34
CA ALA A 82 -12.78 -21.85 -15.82
C ALA A 82 -14.17 -21.38 -16.28
N GLY A 83 -14.43 -21.43 -17.58
CA GLY A 83 -15.76 -21.30 -18.15
C GLY A 83 -16.14 -22.58 -18.90
N THR A 84 -17.29 -23.17 -18.61
CA THR A 84 -17.90 -24.14 -19.53
C THR A 84 -19.43 -24.03 -19.54
N GLU A 85 -19.98 -24.07 -20.75
CA GLU A 85 -21.38 -23.90 -21.13
C GLU A 85 -22.28 -25.09 -20.73
N GLU A 86 -23.53 -24.77 -20.46
CA GLU A 86 -24.62 -25.68 -20.09
C GLU A 86 -25.19 -26.41 -21.33
N THR A 87 -25.36 -27.73 -21.26
CA THR A 87 -26.30 -28.46 -22.12
C THR A 87 -27.16 -29.44 -21.31
N ALA A 88 -28.47 -29.36 -21.52
CA ALA A 88 -29.50 -30.08 -20.78
C ALA A 88 -29.70 -31.53 -21.24
N GLY A 89 -29.96 -32.46 -20.29
CA GLY A 89 -30.59 -33.75 -20.59
C GLY A 89 -30.43 -34.91 -19.57
N THR A 90 -31.40 -35.02 -18.65
CA THR A 90 -31.96 -36.24 -18.00
C THR A 90 -31.13 -37.12 -17.04
N ASP A 91 -31.54 -37.03 -15.75
CA ASP A 91 -31.62 -38.02 -14.67
C ASP A 91 -30.82 -39.33 -14.77
N SER A 92 -29.66 -39.31 -14.11
CA SER A 92 -29.08 -40.36 -13.25
C SER A 92 -27.74 -39.80 -12.74
N ALA A 93 -27.72 -38.98 -11.69
CA ALA A 93 -26.48 -38.32 -11.25
C ALA A 93 -25.41 -39.35 -10.83
N PRO A 94 -24.32 -39.52 -11.59
CA PRO A 94 -23.10 -40.14 -11.07
C PRO A 94 -22.39 -39.07 -10.22
N ASP A 95 -21.60 -39.47 -9.22
CA ASP A 95 -20.62 -38.56 -8.60
C ASP A 95 -19.78 -37.94 -9.72
N THR A 96 -20.06 -36.67 -10.04
CA THR A 96 -19.57 -35.95 -11.21
C THR A 96 -18.54 -34.88 -10.83
N GLU A 97 -18.14 -34.85 -9.55
CA GLU A 97 -17.06 -33.98 -9.09
C GLU A 97 -15.71 -34.51 -9.59
N SER A 98 -14.89 -33.60 -10.12
CA SER A 98 -13.55 -33.97 -10.55
C SER A 98 -12.71 -34.39 -9.33
N PRO A 99 -11.68 -35.24 -9.51
CA PRO A 99 -10.79 -35.63 -8.42
C PRO A 99 -10.16 -34.43 -7.71
N GLU A 100 -9.85 -33.35 -8.44
CA GLU A 100 -9.29 -32.10 -7.90
C GLU A 100 -10.27 -31.38 -6.97
N ILE A 101 -11.54 -31.27 -7.37
CA ILE A 101 -12.59 -30.68 -6.52
C ILE A 101 -12.78 -31.47 -5.24
N ARG A 102 -12.81 -32.81 -5.34
CA ARG A 102 -12.91 -33.67 -4.17
C ARG A 102 -11.71 -33.52 -3.24
N GLU A 103 -10.50 -33.44 -3.77
CA GLU A 103 -9.28 -33.21 -2.98
C GLU A 103 -9.36 -31.89 -2.21
N LYS A 104 -9.77 -30.79 -2.84
CA LYS A 104 -9.93 -29.49 -2.15
C LYS A 104 -10.97 -29.54 -1.04
N LYS A 105 -12.09 -30.25 -1.25
CA LYS A 105 -13.10 -30.45 -0.20
C LYS A 105 -12.61 -31.35 0.94
N GLU A 106 -11.84 -32.40 0.63
CA GLU A 106 -11.20 -33.25 1.64
C GLU A 106 -10.19 -32.45 2.49
N MET A 107 -9.45 -31.52 1.86
CA MET A 107 -8.47 -30.66 2.55
C MET A 107 -9.12 -29.56 3.39
N PHE A 108 -10.11 -28.85 2.84
CA PHE A 108 -10.59 -27.59 3.40
C PHE A 108 -12.03 -27.64 3.93
N GLY A 109 -12.75 -28.73 3.69
CA GLY A 109 -14.14 -28.92 4.07
C GLY A 109 -15.13 -28.69 2.93
N GLU A 110 -16.34 -29.24 3.08
CA GLU A 110 -17.40 -29.22 2.05
C GLU A 110 -17.89 -27.82 1.66
N ASP A 111 -17.74 -26.85 2.55
CA ASP A 111 -18.18 -25.46 2.33
C ASP A 111 -17.18 -24.66 1.48
N CYS A 112 -16.00 -25.20 1.14
CA CYS A 112 -15.04 -24.48 0.30
C CYS A 112 -15.57 -24.35 -1.14
N ILE A 113 -15.29 -23.21 -1.78
CA ILE A 113 -15.55 -23.02 -3.21
C ILE A 113 -14.34 -23.61 -3.93
N ALA A 114 -14.34 -24.93 -4.07
CA ALA A 114 -13.19 -25.74 -4.51
C ALA A 114 -12.59 -25.29 -5.85
N GLU A 115 -13.42 -24.80 -6.78
CA GLU A 115 -13.00 -24.26 -8.08
C GLU A 115 -12.18 -22.95 -7.96
N GLN A 116 -12.22 -22.30 -6.80
CA GLN A 116 -11.54 -21.04 -6.50
C GLN A 116 -10.48 -21.21 -5.39
N CYS A 117 -10.04 -22.45 -5.14
CA CYS A 117 -8.95 -22.75 -4.20
C CYS A 117 -7.61 -22.80 -4.94
N PHE A 118 -6.74 -21.82 -4.69
CA PHE A 118 -5.47 -21.66 -5.41
C PHE A 118 -4.27 -21.80 -4.49
N GLU A 119 -3.21 -22.42 -4.99
CA GLU A 119 -1.87 -22.30 -4.40
C GLU A 119 -1.24 -20.99 -4.87
N VAL A 120 -0.71 -20.19 -3.95
CA VAL A 120 -0.20 -18.85 -4.19
C VAL A 120 1.14 -18.69 -3.48
N GLU A 121 2.12 -18.11 -4.16
CA GLU A 121 3.38 -17.68 -3.53
C GLU A 121 3.23 -16.23 -3.06
N LEU A 122 3.33 -16.02 -1.75
CA LEU A 122 3.36 -14.68 -1.17
C LEU A 122 4.78 -14.12 -1.20
N ASN A 123 4.93 -12.86 -1.63
CA ASN A 123 6.22 -12.15 -1.65
C ASN A 123 6.77 -11.88 -0.23
N LYS A 124 7.94 -11.24 -0.13
CA LYS A 124 8.56 -10.78 1.15
C LYS A 124 8.69 -11.88 2.22
N GLY A 125 9.00 -13.11 1.81
CA GLY A 125 9.16 -14.23 2.74
C GLY A 125 7.84 -14.85 3.22
N GLY A 126 6.72 -14.46 2.61
CA GLY A 126 5.44 -15.08 2.81
C GLY A 126 5.46 -16.55 2.44
N GLY A 127 6.04 -16.92 1.29
CA GLY A 127 6.13 -18.32 0.87
C GLY A 127 4.78 -18.88 0.41
N THR A 128 4.75 -20.18 0.10
CA THR A 128 3.57 -20.82 -0.49
C THR A 128 2.42 -20.96 0.53
N VAL A 129 1.20 -20.58 0.10
CA VAL A 129 -0.06 -20.73 0.84
C VAL A 129 -1.18 -21.20 -0.07
N TYR A 130 -2.28 -21.67 0.52
CA TYR A 130 -3.55 -21.83 -0.18
C TYR A 130 -4.46 -20.64 0.11
N PHE A 131 -4.97 -20.00 -0.93
CA PHE A 131 -6.16 -19.16 -0.83
C PHE A 131 -7.39 -20.06 -0.86
N VAL A 132 -8.24 -19.96 0.15
CA VAL A 132 -9.40 -20.83 0.36
C VAL A 132 -10.66 -19.99 0.62
N PRO A 133 -11.53 -19.83 -0.39
CA PRO A 133 -12.83 -19.21 -0.21
C PRO A 133 -13.88 -20.21 0.27
N TYR A 134 -14.81 -19.75 1.10
CA TYR A 134 -15.89 -20.57 1.66
C TYR A 134 -17.26 -19.96 1.40
N ALA A 135 -18.16 -20.75 0.83
CA ALA A 135 -19.53 -20.34 0.60
C ALA A 135 -20.32 -20.24 1.92
N PRO A 136 -21.34 -19.37 2.00
CA PRO A 136 -22.28 -19.34 3.11
C PRO A 136 -22.93 -20.71 3.35
N SER A 137 -22.91 -21.19 4.59
CA SER A 137 -23.55 -22.42 5.04
C SER A 137 -24.47 -22.17 6.24
N VAL A 138 -25.20 -23.21 6.68
CA VAL A 138 -26.13 -23.10 7.83
C VAL A 138 -25.39 -22.75 9.13
N THR A 139 -24.17 -23.26 9.28
CA THR A 139 -23.33 -23.02 10.46
C THR A 139 -22.46 -21.78 10.32
N GLN A 140 -22.15 -21.37 9.09
CA GLN A 140 -21.39 -20.15 8.78
C GLN A 140 -22.10 -19.34 7.69
N PRO A 141 -23.03 -18.43 8.04
CA PRO A 141 -23.93 -17.80 7.08
C PRO A 141 -23.28 -16.71 6.20
N GLU A 142 -21.99 -16.46 6.36
CA GLU A 142 -21.25 -15.41 5.67
C GLU A 142 -20.22 -16.02 4.71
N PHE A 143 -20.04 -15.36 3.56
CA PHE A 143 -18.92 -15.65 2.67
C PHE A 143 -17.64 -15.23 3.40
N ARG A 144 -16.59 -16.04 3.32
CA ARG A 144 -15.28 -15.73 3.90
C ARG A 144 -14.16 -16.30 3.04
N MET A 145 -12.96 -15.76 3.21
CA MET A 145 -11.76 -16.21 2.52
C MET A 145 -10.63 -16.34 3.54
N GLU A 146 -9.77 -17.33 3.37
CA GLU A 146 -8.67 -17.63 4.30
C GLU A 146 -7.39 -17.91 3.51
N MET A 147 -6.25 -17.48 4.05
CA MET A 147 -4.94 -17.97 3.64
C MET A 147 -4.53 -19.10 4.57
N VAL A 148 -4.24 -20.27 4.02
CA VAL A 148 -3.97 -21.51 4.77
C VAL A 148 -2.59 -22.04 4.43
N ARG A 149 -1.80 -22.42 5.44
CA ARG A 149 -0.50 -23.07 5.28
C ARG A 149 -0.42 -24.29 6.18
N ASP A 150 0.00 -25.43 5.62
CA ASP A 150 0.16 -26.68 6.37
C ASP A 150 -1.08 -27.11 7.18
N GLY A 151 -2.28 -26.76 6.68
CA GLY A 151 -3.56 -27.03 7.33
C GLY A 151 -3.93 -26.06 8.45
N GLU A 152 -3.12 -25.04 8.73
CA GLU A 152 -3.40 -23.97 9.70
C GLU A 152 -3.77 -22.67 8.98
N VAL A 153 -4.75 -21.94 9.52
CA VAL A 153 -5.13 -20.62 9.00
C VAL A 153 -4.03 -19.63 9.37
N LEU A 154 -3.37 -19.09 8.33
CA LEU A 154 -2.38 -18.02 8.47
C LEU A 154 -3.09 -16.70 8.79
N CYS A 155 -4.11 -16.35 8.00
CA CYS A 155 -4.96 -15.18 8.23
C CYS A 155 -6.32 -15.33 7.52
N GLY A 156 -7.32 -14.60 8.01
CA GLY A 156 -8.63 -14.48 7.37
C GLY A 156 -8.73 -13.17 6.60
N ILE A 157 -9.37 -13.19 5.43
CA ILE A 157 -9.66 -12.03 4.61
C ILE A 157 -11.16 -11.78 4.72
N THR A 158 -11.54 -10.66 5.35
CA THR A 158 -12.94 -10.26 5.50
C THR A 158 -13.45 -9.71 4.18
N PRO A 159 -14.44 -10.34 3.52
CA PRO A 159 -14.89 -9.86 2.22
C PRO A 159 -15.54 -8.49 2.32
N TYR A 160 -15.18 -7.61 1.39
CA TYR A 160 -15.86 -6.33 1.17
C TYR A 160 -17.03 -6.50 0.19
N VAL A 161 -18.14 -5.83 0.46
CA VAL A 161 -19.32 -5.78 -0.42
C VAL A 161 -19.44 -4.37 -0.97
N PRO A 162 -18.99 -4.11 -2.21
CA PRO A 162 -19.05 -2.77 -2.81
C PRO A 162 -20.46 -2.19 -2.83
N ALA A 163 -20.59 -0.87 -2.68
CA ALA A 163 -21.84 -0.14 -2.57
C ALA A 163 -22.82 -0.46 -3.71
N LYS A 164 -22.29 -0.71 -4.92
CA LYS A 164 -23.05 -1.14 -6.11
C LYS A 164 -23.88 -2.40 -5.90
N ALA A 165 -23.40 -3.35 -5.11
CA ALA A 165 -24.15 -4.56 -4.76
C ALA A 165 -25.28 -4.28 -3.75
N GLY A 166 -25.13 -3.26 -2.90
CA GLY A 166 -26.07 -2.93 -1.84
C GLY A 166 -26.31 -4.10 -0.89
N ALA A 167 -27.56 -4.29 -0.44
CA ALA A 167 -27.93 -5.37 0.48
C ALA A 167 -28.16 -6.74 -0.20
N LYS A 168 -27.65 -6.96 -1.42
CA LYS A 168 -27.80 -8.23 -2.14
C LYS A 168 -26.96 -9.31 -1.48
N LYS A 169 -27.46 -10.55 -1.52
CA LYS A 169 -26.76 -11.71 -0.94
C LYS A 169 -25.67 -12.21 -1.88
N PHE A 170 -24.57 -12.69 -1.31
CA PHE A 170 -23.54 -13.41 -2.04
C PHE A 170 -24.14 -14.56 -2.84
N LYS A 171 -23.74 -14.68 -4.11
CA LYS A 171 -24.16 -15.73 -5.03
C LYS A 171 -22.98 -16.58 -5.48
N SER A 172 -21.87 -15.96 -5.87
CA SER A 172 -20.68 -16.65 -6.35
C SER A 172 -19.43 -15.80 -6.21
N LEU A 173 -18.28 -16.48 -6.10
CA LEU A 173 -16.96 -15.92 -6.35
C LEU A 173 -16.57 -16.32 -7.77
N ASP A 174 -16.50 -15.36 -8.67
CA ASP A 174 -16.40 -15.58 -10.11
C ASP A 174 -14.94 -15.67 -10.56
N ALA A 175 -14.05 -14.86 -9.96
CA ALA A 175 -12.62 -14.90 -10.22
C ALA A 175 -11.81 -14.35 -9.05
N VAL A 176 -10.55 -14.79 -8.96
CA VAL A 176 -9.54 -14.29 -8.02
C VAL A 176 -8.21 -14.17 -8.75
N SER A 177 -7.40 -13.18 -8.40
CA SER A 177 -6.01 -13.14 -8.83
C SER A 177 -5.14 -12.39 -7.82
N PHE A 178 -3.83 -12.65 -7.90
CA PHE A 178 -2.83 -12.27 -6.90
C PHE A 178 -1.69 -11.53 -7.57
N TRP A 179 -1.49 -10.27 -7.20
CA TRP A 179 -0.38 -9.44 -7.66
C TRP A 179 -0.21 -8.21 -6.77
N ASP A 180 0.94 -7.58 -6.85
CA ASP A 180 1.22 -6.32 -6.17
C ASP A 180 0.54 -5.17 -6.96
N VAL A 181 -0.55 -4.64 -6.42
CA VAL A 181 -1.42 -3.61 -7.02
C VAL A 181 -0.90 -2.22 -6.70
N ASN A 182 -0.44 -1.98 -5.48
CA ASN A 182 0.00 -0.66 -5.00
C ASN A 182 1.52 -0.46 -5.09
N PHE A 183 2.26 -1.50 -5.48
CA PHE A 183 3.71 -1.52 -5.68
C PHE A 183 4.52 -1.52 -4.38
N ASP A 184 3.96 -1.91 -3.24
CA ASP A 184 4.67 -1.98 -1.95
C ASP A 184 5.54 -3.25 -1.79
N GLY A 185 5.49 -4.15 -2.77
CA GLY A 185 6.22 -5.40 -2.80
C GLY A 185 5.53 -6.56 -2.08
N PHE A 186 4.36 -6.36 -1.47
CA PHE A 186 3.51 -7.43 -0.95
C PHE A 186 2.57 -7.96 -2.04
N THR A 187 2.13 -9.21 -1.87
CA THR A 187 1.17 -9.81 -2.79
C THR A 187 -0.24 -9.39 -2.35
N ASP A 188 -0.99 -8.72 -3.22
CA ASP A 188 -2.38 -8.34 -2.97
C ASP A 188 -3.36 -9.36 -3.54
N VAL A 189 -4.64 -9.23 -3.17
CA VAL A 189 -5.74 -10.05 -3.68
C VAL A 189 -6.75 -9.17 -4.40
N VAL A 190 -7.13 -9.57 -5.61
CA VAL A 190 -8.25 -8.97 -6.32
C VAL A 190 -9.29 -10.04 -6.61
N THR A 191 -10.53 -9.78 -6.20
CA THR A 191 -11.65 -10.70 -6.40
C THR A 191 -12.73 -10.09 -7.26
N ILE A 192 -13.44 -10.95 -7.97
CA ILE A 192 -14.69 -10.62 -8.66
C ILE A 192 -15.76 -11.55 -8.10
N ALA A 193 -16.80 -10.99 -7.51
CA ALA A 193 -17.90 -11.73 -6.91
C ALA A 193 -19.24 -11.22 -7.43
N THR A 194 -20.23 -12.10 -7.46
CA THR A 194 -21.61 -11.74 -7.78
C THR A 194 -22.47 -11.75 -6.53
N TYR A 195 -23.15 -10.64 -6.28
CA TYR A 195 -24.18 -10.49 -5.26
C TYR A 195 -25.55 -10.33 -5.94
N GLY A 196 -26.42 -11.34 -5.79
CA GLY A 196 -27.68 -11.44 -6.55
C GLY A 196 -27.44 -11.54 -8.06
N ASP A 197 -27.60 -10.44 -8.77
CA ASP A 197 -27.39 -10.29 -10.22
C ASP A 197 -26.32 -9.24 -10.55
N THR A 198 -25.57 -8.76 -9.55
CA THR A 198 -24.59 -7.69 -9.68
C THR A 198 -23.19 -8.22 -9.45
N GLN A 199 -22.35 -8.08 -10.46
CA GLN A 199 -20.92 -8.37 -10.37
C GLN A 199 -20.19 -7.16 -9.77
N THR A 200 -19.27 -7.42 -8.86
CA THR A 200 -18.46 -6.42 -8.16
C THR A 200 -17.01 -6.88 -8.08
N ALA A 201 -16.08 -5.93 -8.09
CA ALA A 201 -14.66 -6.19 -7.86
C ALA A 201 -14.26 -5.67 -6.47
N ALA A 202 -13.36 -6.39 -5.79
CA ALA A 202 -12.78 -5.95 -4.52
C ALA A 202 -11.27 -6.18 -4.50
N VAL A 203 -10.54 -5.23 -3.92
CA VAL A 203 -9.08 -5.25 -3.78
C VAL A 203 -8.72 -5.35 -2.30
N TYR A 204 -7.71 -6.15 -1.99
CA TYR A 204 -7.18 -6.30 -0.65
C TYR A 204 -5.66 -6.21 -0.64
N TYR A 205 -5.11 -5.15 -0.04
CA TYR A 205 -3.66 -4.97 0.09
C TYR A 205 -3.07 -5.90 1.14
N GLY A 206 -2.06 -6.67 0.72
CA GLY A 206 -1.31 -7.58 1.57
C GLY A 206 -0.28 -6.81 2.40
N ASP A 207 -0.09 -7.22 3.65
CA ASP A 207 0.94 -6.62 4.51
C ASP A 207 1.36 -7.60 5.62
N MET A 208 2.48 -7.33 6.28
CA MET A 208 2.99 -8.08 7.42
C MET A 208 3.15 -7.19 8.66
N PHE A 209 2.53 -7.61 9.77
CA PHE A 209 2.61 -6.93 11.06
C PHE A 209 3.25 -7.80 12.12
N GLY A 210 3.83 -7.16 13.13
CA GLY A 210 4.09 -7.78 14.43
C GLY A 210 5.47 -7.49 14.98
N TYR A 211 5.53 -7.24 16.29
CA TYR A 211 6.78 -6.92 16.99
C TYR A 211 7.56 -8.18 17.41
N GLU A 212 6.86 -9.19 17.94
CA GLU A 212 7.48 -10.44 18.43
C GLU A 212 7.35 -11.59 17.43
N LYS A 213 6.29 -11.58 16.61
CA LYS A 213 6.03 -12.54 15.56
C LYS A 213 5.28 -11.84 14.43
N GLU A 214 5.85 -11.91 13.23
CA GLU A 214 5.23 -11.39 12.03
C GLU A 214 4.02 -12.25 11.63
N TYR A 215 2.94 -11.60 11.22
CA TYR A 215 1.73 -12.22 10.69
C TYR A 215 1.23 -11.45 9.48
N TRP A 216 0.75 -12.20 8.49
CA TRP A 216 0.15 -11.65 7.28
C TRP A 216 -1.25 -11.10 7.55
N SER A 217 -1.59 -10.02 6.89
CA SER A 217 -2.93 -9.43 6.86
C SER A 217 -3.28 -8.96 5.45
N PHE A 218 -4.57 -8.80 5.20
CA PHE A 218 -5.10 -8.25 3.95
C PHE A 218 -6.14 -7.18 4.28
N PHE A 219 -5.87 -5.93 3.93
CA PHE A 219 -6.77 -4.80 4.17
C PHE A 219 -7.63 -4.54 2.95
N ARG A 220 -8.92 -4.35 3.18
CA ARG A 220 -9.85 -4.02 2.11
C ARG A 220 -9.66 -2.55 1.70
N GLU A 221 -9.54 -2.33 0.41
CA GLU A 221 -9.50 -0.99 -0.17
C GLU A 221 -10.90 -0.62 -0.66
N GLU A 222 -11.70 -0.02 0.23
CA GLU A 222 -13.14 0.17 0.03
C GLU A 222 -13.43 1.09 -1.17
N GLU A 223 -12.82 2.27 -1.20
CA GLU A 223 -12.97 3.27 -2.25
C GLU A 223 -12.50 2.75 -3.61
N LEU A 224 -11.36 2.08 -3.65
CA LEU A 224 -10.84 1.46 -4.87
C LEU A 224 -11.79 0.35 -5.36
N SER A 225 -12.30 -0.47 -4.46
CA SER A 225 -13.25 -1.55 -4.78
C SER A 225 -14.58 -1.01 -5.32
N ASP A 226 -15.08 0.08 -4.75
CA ASP A 226 -16.27 0.78 -5.23
C ASP A 226 -16.03 1.41 -6.61
N TYR A 227 -14.89 2.08 -6.81
CA TYR A 227 -14.50 2.64 -8.09
C TYR A 227 -14.46 1.56 -9.18
N LEU A 228 -13.73 0.46 -8.94
CA LEU A 228 -13.62 -0.64 -9.88
C LEU A 228 -14.98 -1.28 -10.18
N SER A 229 -15.80 -1.50 -9.16
CA SER A 229 -17.14 -2.05 -9.32
C SER A 229 -18.02 -1.17 -10.20
N GLU A 230 -17.84 0.15 -10.17
CA GLU A 230 -18.58 1.07 -11.03
C GLU A 230 -18.02 1.20 -12.45
N GLN A 231 -16.70 1.28 -12.60
CA GLN A 231 -16.07 1.59 -13.89
C GLN A 231 -15.80 0.35 -14.75
N ALA A 232 -15.64 -0.84 -14.16
CA ALA A 232 -15.32 -2.04 -14.91
C ALA A 232 -16.46 -2.46 -15.84
N LYS A 233 -16.12 -2.81 -17.08
CA LYS A 233 -17.09 -3.25 -18.10
C LYS A 233 -17.61 -4.64 -17.74
N ALA A 234 -18.91 -4.85 -17.92
CA ALA A 234 -19.54 -6.16 -17.81
C ALA A 234 -19.41 -6.97 -19.13
N PRO A 235 -19.16 -8.29 -19.08
CA PRO A 235 -18.80 -9.06 -17.89
C PRO A 235 -17.40 -8.68 -17.39
N MET A 236 -17.25 -8.51 -16.07
CA MET A 236 -15.96 -8.19 -15.46
C MET A 236 -15.02 -9.38 -15.56
N THR A 237 -13.75 -9.08 -15.81
CA THR A 237 -12.66 -10.06 -15.87
C THR A 237 -11.45 -9.50 -15.13
N ILE A 238 -10.59 -10.36 -14.58
CA ILE A 238 -9.35 -9.93 -13.93
C ILE A 238 -8.48 -9.11 -14.89
N ALA A 239 -8.40 -9.51 -16.16
CA ALA A 239 -7.67 -8.76 -17.18
C ALA A 239 -8.24 -7.34 -17.36
N GLY A 240 -9.56 -7.19 -17.43
CA GLY A 240 -10.20 -5.88 -17.54
C GLY A 240 -10.02 -5.00 -16.29
N ILE A 241 -9.98 -5.61 -15.09
CA ILE A 241 -9.66 -4.90 -13.84
C ILE A 241 -8.21 -4.44 -13.85
N ARG A 242 -7.27 -5.31 -14.25
CA ARG A 242 -5.85 -4.97 -14.36
C ARG A 242 -5.61 -3.88 -15.41
N ASP A 243 -6.29 -3.95 -16.55
CA ASP A 243 -6.22 -2.90 -17.57
C ASP A 243 -6.69 -1.54 -17.05
N LEU A 244 -7.73 -1.53 -16.21
CA LEU A 244 -8.24 -0.30 -15.59
C LEU A 244 -7.28 0.28 -14.53
N LEU A 245 -6.61 -0.58 -13.75
CA LEU A 245 -5.69 -0.15 -12.69
C LEU A 245 -4.35 0.31 -13.24
N THR A 246 -3.75 -0.47 -14.14
CA THR A 246 -2.32 -0.36 -14.49
C THR A 246 -2.05 -0.42 -15.99
N GLY A 247 -3.09 -0.37 -16.84
CA GLY A 247 -2.93 -0.59 -18.28
C GLY A 247 -2.51 -2.02 -18.63
N GLY A 248 -2.79 -2.98 -17.75
CA GLY A 248 -2.52 -4.40 -17.96
C GLY A 248 -1.18 -4.87 -17.39
N LYS A 249 -0.38 -3.96 -16.85
CA LYS A 249 0.91 -4.22 -16.20
C LYS A 249 0.72 -4.87 -14.83
N LYS A 250 1.76 -5.55 -14.35
CA LYS A 250 1.72 -6.30 -13.08
C LYS A 250 3.03 -6.09 -12.32
N ASN A 251 2.97 -6.06 -10.99
CA ASN A 251 4.13 -6.05 -10.10
C ASN A 251 5.16 -4.95 -10.43
N GLY A 252 4.70 -3.76 -10.79
CA GLY A 252 5.56 -2.61 -11.03
C GLY A 252 6.34 -2.62 -12.36
N GLU A 253 6.13 -3.58 -13.26
CA GLU A 253 6.88 -3.64 -14.53
C GLU A 253 6.39 -2.57 -15.54
N PHE A 254 7.23 -1.58 -15.85
CA PHE A 254 6.93 -0.49 -16.81
C PHE A 254 8.12 -0.19 -17.72
N GLU A 255 7.85 0.44 -18.86
CA GLU A 255 8.89 0.80 -19.84
C GLU A 255 9.63 2.09 -19.45
N SER A 256 9.00 2.96 -18.65
CA SER A 256 9.57 4.22 -18.19
C SER A 256 9.00 4.65 -16.83
N TYR A 257 9.76 5.47 -16.10
CA TYR A 257 9.27 6.06 -14.84
C TYR A 257 8.06 6.97 -15.06
N VAL A 258 7.93 7.59 -16.23
CA VAL A 258 6.79 8.46 -16.58
C VAL A 258 5.52 7.64 -16.68
N GLU A 259 5.56 6.52 -17.41
CA GLU A 259 4.42 5.56 -17.47
C GLU A 259 4.08 5.03 -16.06
N ALA A 260 5.10 4.67 -15.29
CA ALA A 260 4.94 4.15 -13.94
C ALA A 260 4.27 5.17 -12.99
N TYR A 261 4.74 6.42 -12.99
CA TYR A 261 4.20 7.46 -12.13
C TYR A 261 2.81 7.93 -12.56
N GLU A 262 2.51 7.92 -13.85
CA GLU A 262 1.14 8.11 -14.34
C GLU A 262 0.17 7.07 -13.77
N VAL A 263 0.59 5.80 -13.66
CA VAL A 263 -0.20 4.75 -13.00
C VAL A 263 -0.34 5.00 -11.50
N ALA A 264 0.74 5.35 -10.79
CA ALA A 264 0.68 5.66 -9.36
C ALA A 264 -0.24 6.85 -9.04
N LEU A 265 -0.19 7.92 -9.85
CA LEU A 265 -1.07 9.07 -9.75
C LEU A 265 -2.54 8.66 -9.93
N ASN A 266 -2.84 7.89 -10.98
CA ASN A 266 -4.18 7.39 -11.23
C ASN A 266 -4.71 6.52 -10.07
N LEU A 267 -3.87 5.65 -9.53
CA LEU A 267 -4.25 4.79 -8.41
C LEU A 267 -4.66 5.63 -7.18
N SER A 268 -3.88 6.66 -6.82
CA SER A 268 -4.21 7.54 -5.68
C SER A 268 -5.54 8.29 -5.82
N VAL A 269 -5.97 8.55 -7.05
CA VAL A 269 -7.29 9.11 -7.36
C VAL A 269 -8.38 8.06 -7.20
N MET A 270 -8.16 6.84 -7.69
CA MET A 270 -9.11 5.73 -7.60
C MET A 270 -9.34 5.27 -6.16
N GLU A 271 -8.31 5.29 -5.33
CA GLU A 271 -8.37 5.02 -3.89
C GLU A 271 -9.11 6.11 -3.10
N GLY A 272 -9.54 7.19 -3.75
CA GLY A 272 -10.31 8.26 -3.10
C GLY A 272 -9.48 9.16 -2.18
N TRP A 273 -8.18 8.89 -2.02
CA TRP A 273 -7.27 9.72 -1.24
C TRP A 273 -7.16 11.12 -1.80
N ALA A 274 -7.09 11.29 -3.13
CA ALA A 274 -7.02 12.62 -3.74
C ALA A 274 -8.35 13.39 -3.69
N ALA A 275 -9.49 12.68 -3.59
CA ALA A 275 -10.83 13.26 -3.76
C ALA A 275 -11.56 13.59 -2.44
N SER A 276 -11.11 13.05 -1.31
CA SER A 276 -11.81 13.21 -0.03
C SER A 276 -11.43 14.54 0.68
N GLU A 277 -12.41 15.39 0.97
CA GLU A 277 -12.30 16.31 2.11
C GLU A 277 -12.38 15.45 3.38
N THR A 278 -11.22 15.02 3.90
CA THR A 278 -11.20 14.22 5.13
C THR A 278 -11.49 15.12 6.34
N GLU A 279 -12.01 14.53 7.42
CA GLU A 279 -12.18 15.26 8.69
C GLU A 279 -10.84 15.74 9.29
N TYR A 280 -9.73 15.20 8.81
CA TYR A 280 -8.37 15.51 9.25
C TYR A 280 -7.77 16.74 8.54
N GLY A 281 -8.44 17.27 7.50
CA GLY A 281 -7.99 18.44 6.75
C GLY A 281 -6.72 18.20 5.91
N GLY A 282 -6.28 19.23 5.19
CA GLY A 282 -5.11 19.19 4.31
C GLY A 282 -5.41 18.72 2.88
N GLU A 283 -4.71 19.27 1.90
CA GLU A 283 -4.81 18.84 0.50
C GLU A 283 -3.96 17.61 0.27
N PHE A 284 -4.41 16.72 -0.63
CA PHE A 284 -3.57 15.64 -1.14
C PHE A 284 -2.67 16.21 -2.22
N LEU A 285 -1.36 16.16 -1.99
CA LEU A 285 -0.34 16.83 -2.81
C LEU A 285 0.73 15.85 -3.25
N TYR A 286 1.49 16.29 -4.25
CA TYR A 286 2.54 15.53 -4.89
C TYR A 286 3.83 16.34 -4.99
N ASP A 287 4.96 15.69 -5.21
CA ASP A 287 6.21 16.34 -5.64
C ASP A 287 7.08 15.34 -6.43
N LEU A 288 8.03 15.86 -7.20
CA LEU A 288 9.11 15.07 -7.80
C LEU A 288 10.43 15.50 -7.15
N ILE A 289 11.04 14.59 -6.39
CA ILE A 289 12.25 14.88 -5.62
C ILE A 289 13.41 14.00 -6.10
N TYR A 290 14.65 14.42 -5.89
CA TYR A 290 15.83 13.62 -6.26
C TYR A 290 16.45 13.05 -4.99
N VAL A 291 16.05 11.85 -4.57
CA VAL A 291 16.55 11.22 -3.34
C VAL A 291 17.98 10.72 -3.55
N ASP A 292 18.24 10.08 -4.67
CA ASP A 292 19.56 9.51 -4.99
C ASP A 292 20.27 10.22 -6.15
N GLU A 293 21.45 9.70 -6.51
CA GLU A 293 22.34 10.34 -7.49
C GLU A 293 21.85 10.24 -8.94
N ASP A 294 20.85 9.41 -9.22
CA ASP A 294 20.37 9.22 -10.58
C ASP A 294 19.50 10.42 -11.07
N GLU A 295 19.09 10.35 -12.33
CA GLU A 295 18.34 11.43 -12.98
C GLU A 295 16.82 11.17 -13.01
N ILE A 296 16.37 10.08 -12.39
CA ILE A 296 14.96 9.71 -12.23
C ILE A 296 14.52 10.28 -10.87
N PRO A 297 13.61 11.25 -10.84
CA PRO A 297 13.10 11.73 -9.56
C PRO A 297 12.18 10.69 -8.92
N GLU A 298 12.18 10.57 -7.60
CA GLU A 298 11.13 9.88 -6.86
C GLU A 298 9.83 10.69 -6.84
N LEU A 299 8.69 9.99 -6.96
CA LEU A 299 7.37 10.57 -6.80
C LEU A 299 6.96 10.53 -5.33
N VAL A 300 6.66 11.70 -4.77
CA VAL A 300 6.02 11.85 -3.46
C VAL A 300 4.53 12.03 -3.67
N SER A 301 3.71 11.38 -2.84
CA SER A 301 2.29 11.69 -2.73
C SER A 301 1.82 11.58 -1.27
N GLY A 302 0.77 12.30 -0.89
CA GLY A 302 0.20 12.17 0.45
C GLY A 302 -0.45 13.43 0.96
N ARG A 303 -0.65 13.49 2.28
CA ARG A 303 -1.22 14.63 2.99
C ARG A 303 -0.23 15.10 4.03
N ASN A 304 0.34 16.28 3.82
CA ASN A 304 1.38 16.83 4.69
C ASN A 304 0.88 16.89 6.14
N GLY A 305 1.65 16.27 7.05
CA GLY A 305 1.29 16.17 8.46
C GLY A 305 0.31 15.05 8.82
N TYR A 306 -0.09 14.20 7.85
CA TYR A 306 -0.93 13.02 8.10
C TYR A 306 -0.28 11.72 7.62
N PHE A 307 0.03 11.56 6.33
CA PHE A 307 0.90 10.48 5.82
C PHE A 307 1.62 10.88 4.53
N VAL A 308 2.67 10.14 4.19
CA VAL A 308 3.41 10.28 2.93
C VAL A 308 3.68 8.92 2.30
N ASN A 309 3.62 8.90 0.98
CA ASN A 309 4.05 7.84 0.11
C ASN A 309 5.29 8.30 -0.68
N LEU A 310 6.18 7.37 -0.97
CA LEU A 310 7.35 7.59 -1.81
C LEU A 310 7.43 6.44 -2.80
N TYR A 311 7.46 6.76 -4.08
CA TYR A 311 7.65 5.81 -5.17
C TYR A 311 9.01 6.05 -5.84
N THR A 312 9.74 4.97 -6.11
CA THR A 312 11.00 4.99 -6.85
C THR A 312 10.87 4.09 -8.08
N PHE A 313 11.57 4.44 -9.16
CA PHE A 313 11.58 3.64 -10.38
C PHE A 313 13.01 3.30 -10.76
N ARG A 314 13.32 2.01 -10.79
CA ARG A 314 14.67 1.51 -11.11
C ARG A 314 14.58 0.24 -11.94
N ASP A 315 15.44 0.13 -12.95
CA ASP A 315 15.60 -1.07 -13.78
C ASP A 315 14.27 -1.61 -14.35
N GLY A 316 13.37 -0.71 -14.77
CA GLY A 316 12.07 -1.09 -15.34
C GLY A 316 10.98 -1.40 -14.30
N THR A 317 11.26 -1.19 -13.01
CA THR A 317 10.37 -1.56 -11.91
C THR A 317 10.01 -0.35 -11.06
N LEU A 318 8.72 -0.12 -10.86
CA LEU A 318 8.16 0.79 -9.86
C LEU A 318 8.04 0.07 -8.52
N SER A 319 8.50 0.72 -7.44
CA SER A 319 8.26 0.28 -6.07
C SER A 319 7.88 1.44 -5.17
N MET A 320 7.19 1.13 -4.07
CA MET A 320 6.72 2.08 -3.06
C MET A 320 7.45 1.82 -1.72
N PRO A 321 8.71 2.28 -1.57
CA PRO A 321 9.47 2.10 -0.33
C PRO A 321 8.84 2.77 0.89
N MET A 322 7.98 3.77 0.71
CA MET A 322 7.14 4.33 1.77
C MET A 322 5.68 4.18 1.36
N ASN A 323 4.95 3.25 1.98
CA ASN A 323 3.51 3.06 1.81
C ASN A 323 2.77 3.61 3.04
N HIS A 324 2.06 4.72 2.93
CA HIS A 324 1.23 5.31 3.98
C HIS A 324 1.99 5.64 5.28
N TRP A 325 3.22 6.12 5.17
CA TRP A 325 4.07 6.44 6.33
C TRP A 325 3.50 7.64 7.10
N ALA A 326 3.00 7.39 8.31
CA ALA A 326 2.22 8.35 9.08
C ALA A 326 3.07 9.39 9.81
N TYR A 327 2.60 10.64 9.83
CA TYR A 327 3.12 11.69 10.72
C TYR A 327 2.41 11.63 12.08
N GLY A 328 3.04 12.18 13.12
CA GLY A 328 2.48 12.37 14.46
C GLY A 328 2.38 11.11 15.33
N ALA A 329 2.31 9.92 14.73
CA ALA A 329 2.34 8.66 15.46
C ALA A 329 3.66 8.52 16.24
N MET A 330 3.60 8.22 17.54
CA MET A 330 4.77 8.12 18.43
C MET A 330 5.69 9.36 18.41
N GLY A 331 5.10 10.55 18.24
CA GLY A 331 5.87 11.79 18.20
C GLY A 331 6.67 11.99 16.90
N ASN A 332 6.35 11.22 15.85
CA ASN A 332 6.96 11.38 14.53
C ASN A 332 6.69 12.78 13.96
N SER A 333 7.74 13.57 13.74
CA SER A 333 7.61 14.93 13.19
C SER A 333 7.57 14.96 11.65
N GLY A 334 7.83 13.84 10.99
CA GLY A 334 7.93 13.71 9.54
C GLY A 334 9.26 13.14 9.06
N TYR A 335 9.39 13.06 7.74
CA TYR A 335 10.49 12.41 7.06
C TYR A 335 11.24 13.44 6.23
N ASP A 336 12.57 13.42 6.30
CA ASP A 336 13.41 14.28 5.49
C ASP A 336 14.31 13.44 4.57
N TYR A 337 14.75 14.01 3.46
CA TYR A 337 15.78 13.47 2.58
C TYR A 337 16.88 14.48 2.33
N ALA A 338 18.10 14.00 2.14
CA ALA A 338 19.22 14.82 1.69
C ALA A 338 19.33 14.68 0.16
N PRO A 339 19.06 15.74 -0.63
CA PRO A 339 18.97 15.64 -2.08
C PRO A 339 20.22 15.04 -2.72
N ARG A 340 20.01 14.05 -3.59
CA ARG A 340 21.04 13.32 -4.36
C ARG A 340 22.09 12.59 -3.53
N LYS A 341 21.77 12.20 -2.30
CA LYS A 341 22.70 11.50 -1.40
C LYS A 341 22.23 10.10 -0.99
N ASN A 342 21.05 9.67 -1.46
CA ASN A 342 20.37 8.44 -1.03
C ASN A 342 20.37 8.29 0.49
N ASN A 343 19.99 9.36 1.18
CA ASN A 343 19.96 9.42 2.62
C ASN A 343 18.70 10.14 3.07
N MET A 344 17.90 9.44 3.86
CA MET A 344 16.69 9.94 4.47
C MET A 344 16.83 9.82 5.98
N ARG A 345 16.06 10.62 6.69
CA ARG A 345 16.02 10.56 8.15
C ARG A 345 14.62 10.80 8.69
N ASN A 346 14.44 10.34 9.91
CA ASN A 346 13.24 10.56 10.68
C ASN A 346 13.57 10.75 12.17
N TYR A 347 12.76 11.55 12.84
CA TYR A 347 12.80 11.73 14.29
C TYR A 347 11.49 11.29 14.92
N ASN A 348 11.57 10.41 15.91
CA ASN A 348 10.45 10.03 16.76
C ASN A 348 10.74 10.39 18.21
N ALA A 349 9.70 10.70 18.96
CA ALA A 349 9.82 11.17 20.34
C ALA A 349 8.83 10.44 21.24
N ASP A 350 9.35 9.58 22.11
CA ASP A 350 8.58 8.90 23.12
C ASP A 350 8.57 9.68 24.44
N GLN A 351 7.58 9.37 25.28
CA GLN A 351 7.45 9.93 26.63
C GLN A 351 7.55 11.47 26.64
N ALA A 352 6.87 12.14 25.70
CA ALA A 352 6.90 13.60 25.54
C ALA A 352 8.31 14.19 25.27
N GLY A 353 9.16 13.45 24.55
CA GLY A 353 10.51 13.88 24.16
C GLY A 353 11.60 13.50 25.14
N LEU A 354 11.30 12.69 26.17
CA LEU A 354 12.32 12.14 27.07
C LEU A 354 13.18 11.09 26.39
N ILE A 355 12.65 10.41 25.38
CA ILE A 355 13.40 9.47 24.55
C ILE A 355 13.24 9.94 23.11
N LEU A 356 14.37 10.28 22.49
CA LEU A 356 14.43 10.71 21.10
C LEU A 356 15.07 9.61 20.25
N HIS A 357 14.37 9.21 19.20
CA HIS A 357 14.87 8.29 18.20
C HIS A 357 15.23 9.05 16.94
N THR A 358 16.41 8.80 16.40
CA THR A 358 16.84 9.26 15.07
C THR A 358 17.09 8.05 14.20
N TYR A 359 16.41 7.96 13.07
CA TYR A 359 16.59 6.90 12.09
C TYR A 359 17.25 7.47 10.84
N TYR A 360 18.26 6.79 10.32
CA TYR A 360 18.80 7.04 8.99
C TYR A 360 18.42 5.90 8.07
N MET A 361 17.92 6.26 6.90
CA MET A 361 17.30 5.36 5.95
C MET A 361 17.85 5.62 4.55
N LYS A 362 17.75 4.63 3.67
CA LYS A 362 18.11 4.74 2.26
C LYS A 362 17.30 3.75 1.42
N ILE A 363 17.22 3.99 0.13
CA ILE A 363 16.62 3.05 -0.82
C ILE A 363 17.72 2.09 -1.28
N ASN A 364 17.51 0.80 -1.10
CA ASN A 364 18.46 -0.24 -1.50
C ASN A 364 18.41 -0.51 -3.01
N GLU A 365 19.27 -1.42 -3.50
CA GLU A 365 19.33 -1.77 -4.93
C GLU A 365 18.02 -2.38 -5.48
N ARG A 366 17.14 -2.89 -4.60
CA ARG A 366 15.85 -3.50 -4.96
C ARG A 366 14.68 -2.51 -4.91
N GLY A 367 14.95 -1.22 -4.66
CA GLY A 367 13.89 -0.22 -4.49
C GLY A 367 13.15 -0.33 -3.16
N GLU A 368 13.71 -1.00 -2.16
CA GLU A 368 13.13 -1.15 -0.83
C GLU A 368 13.80 -0.20 0.17
N MET A 369 13.04 0.25 1.16
CA MET A 369 13.59 1.03 2.27
C MET A 369 14.45 0.16 3.19
N GLU A 370 15.65 0.64 3.54
CA GLU A 370 16.49 0.05 4.58
C GLU A 370 16.86 1.09 5.64
N THR A 371 16.94 0.66 6.90
CA THR A 371 17.32 1.49 8.05
C THR A 371 18.66 1.02 8.61
N PRO A 372 19.80 1.39 7.98
CA PRO A 372 21.13 0.91 8.39
C PRO A 372 21.57 1.42 9.76
N MET A 373 20.98 2.51 10.24
CA MET A 373 21.42 3.16 11.48
C MET A 373 20.25 3.81 12.22
N TRP A 374 20.16 3.58 13.52
CA TRP A 374 19.29 4.33 14.41
C TRP A 374 19.95 4.63 15.75
N ILE A 375 19.56 5.76 16.33
CA ILE A 375 20.08 6.30 17.57
C ILE A 375 18.89 6.52 18.51
N GLU A 376 19.00 6.05 19.75
CA GLU A 376 18.09 6.40 20.85
C GLU A 376 18.85 7.24 21.87
N THR A 377 18.32 8.42 22.17
CA THR A 377 18.87 9.36 23.15
C THR A 377 17.90 9.51 24.31
N ILE A 378 18.37 9.22 25.52
CA ILE A 378 17.58 9.35 26.74
C ILE A 378 17.92 10.68 27.43
N ASN A 379 16.93 11.55 27.61
CA ASN A 379 17.06 12.91 28.16
C ASN A 379 16.80 12.97 29.68
N TYR A 380 17.07 11.88 30.40
CA TYR A 380 16.99 11.82 31.87
C TYR A 380 17.97 10.80 32.46
N ILE A 381 18.23 10.95 33.76
CA ILE A 381 19.12 10.07 34.52
C ILE A 381 18.32 8.91 35.14
N ASP A 382 18.24 7.80 34.42
CA ASP A 382 17.67 6.53 34.91
C ASP A 382 18.59 5.90 35.98
N SER A 383 18.39 6.31 37.22
CA SER A 383 19.21 5.94 38.38
C SER A 383 18.90 4.52 38.86
N ASN A 384 17.68 4.03 38.61
CA ASN A 384 17.22 2.73 39.08
C ASN A 384 17.16 1.63 37.99
N GLY A 385 17.34 2.02 36.72
CA GLY A 385 17.43 1.15 35.56
C GLY A 385 16.08 0.60 35.08
N ASN A 386 14.98 1.30 35.35
CA ASN A 386 13.63 0.85 34.98
C ASN A 386 13.16 1.35 33.60
N GLY A 387 13.92 2.22 32.94
CA GLY A 387 13.58 2.77 31.62
C GLY A 387 12.42 3.78 31.63
N VAL A 388 12.12 4.40 32.76
CA VAL A 388 11.06 5.42 32.92
C VAL A 388 11.55 6.54 33.84
N LEU A 389 11.28 7.80 33.49
CA LEU A 389 11.56 8.92 34.38
C LEU A 389 10.69 8.86 35.64
N ASP A 390 11.32 8.67 36.80
CA ASP A 390 10.65 8.69 38.10
C ASP A 390 10.64 10.08 38.77
N GLU A 391 9.80 10.28 39.78
CA GLU A 391 9.66 11.57 40.49
C GLU A 391 10.96 12.07 41.14
N ASP A 392 11.88 11.17 41.48
CA ASP A 392 13.17 11.45 42.09
C ASP A 392 14.34 11.52 41.10
N GLU A 393 14.07 11.36 39.81
CA GLU A 393 15.07 11.45 38.74
C GLU A 393 15.07 12.83 38.08
N GLU A 394 16.24 13.22 37.58
CA GLU A 394 16.45 14.53 36.96
C GLU A 394 16.55 14.40 35.44
N LEU A 395 16.01 15.39 34.73
CA LEU A 395 16.29 15.60 33.31
C LEU A 395 17.79 15.86 33.13
N GLY A 396 18.38 15.32 32.07
CA GLY A 396 19.80 15.47 31.79
C GLY A 396 20.29 14.55 30.68
N ASP A 397 21.61 14.52 30.49
CA ASP A 397 22.25 13.71 29.44
C ASP A 397 22.34 12.24 29.90
N GLY A 398 21.27 11.48 29.65
CA GLY A 398 21.20 10.06 29.91
C GLY A 398 22.05 9.23 28.93
N PRO A 399 21.90 7.89 28.96
CA PRO A 399 22.59 7.02 28.02
C PRO A 399 22.10 7.24 26.57
N VAL A 400 23.00 6.93 25.62
CA VAL A 400 22.70 6.87 24.19
C VAL A 400 22.89 5.44 23.73
N TYR A 401 22.03 4.99 22.82
CA TYR A 401 22.12 3.68 22.18
C TYR A 401 22.20 3.85 20.68
N ILE A 402 23.09 3.09 20.05
CA ILE A 402 23.27 3.02 18.60
C ILE A 402 22.92 1.58 18.21
N ASN A 403 21.92 1.42 17.35
CA ASN A 403 21.40 0.11 16.95
C ASN A 403 21.05 -0.80 18.14
N GLY A 404 20.56 -0.21 19.24
CA GLY A 404 20.17 -0.90 20.47
C GLY A 404 21.32 -1.25 21.42
N GLU A 405 22.56 -0.91 21.08
CA GLU A 405 23.72 -1.09 21.95
C GLU A 405 24.15 0.23 22.56
N ARG A 406 24.46 0.22 23.87
CA ARG A 406 24.88 1.45 24.57
C ARG A 406 26.17 1.98 23.97
N ALA A 407 26.18 3.25 23.61
CA ALA A 407 27.29 3.94 22.97
C ALA A 407 27.88 5.04 23.87
N SER A 408 29.13 5.39 23.58
CA SER A 408 29.80 6.59 24.07
C SER A 408 29.50 7.79 23.17
N LEU A 409 29.78 9.01 23.67
CA LEU A 409 29.62 10.23 22.87
C LEU A 409 30.57 10.28 21.66
N GLU A 410 31.77 9.68 21.75
CA GLU A 410 32.69 9.60 20.61
C GLU A 410 32.15 8.69 19.50
N GLU A 411 31.49 7.59 19.86
CA GLU A 411 30.81 6.71 18.90
C GLU A 411 29.59 7.40 18.28
N LEU A 412 28.86 8.20 19.06
CA LEU A 412 27.76 9.02 18.57
C LEU A 412 28.23 10.06 17.55
N ASP A 413 29.27 10.83 17.87
CA ASP A 413 29.87 11.82 16.96
C ASP A 413 30.31 11.16 15.65
N ALA A 414 30.93 9.98 15.72
CA ALA A 414 31.34 9.23 14.54
C ALA A 414 30.16 8.75 13.69
N VAL A 415 29.01 8.43 14.29
CA VAL A 415 27.79 8.11 13.55
C VAL A 415 27.21 9.34 12.86
N TYR A 416 27.16 10.49 13.55
CA TYR A 416 26.72 11.74 12.91
C TYR A 416 27.61 12.11 11.72
N ASP A 417 28.94 12.04 11.87
CA ASP A 417 29.89 12.30 10.77
C ASP A 417 29.70 11.35 9.57
N ALA A 418 29.20 10.13 9.80
CA ALA A 418 29.04 9.11 8.77
C ALA A 418 27.65 9.10 8.11
N TYR A 419 26.59 9.44 8.83
CA TYR A 419 25.21 9.27 8.40
C TYR A 419 24.42 10.58 8.28
N ASP A 420 24.77 11.62 9.02
CA ASP A 420 24.14 12.94 8.87
C ASP A 420 24.75 13.64 7.65
N MET A 421 24.00 13.64 6.56
CA MET A 421 24.48 14.17 5.29
C MET A 421 24.27 15.68 5.15
N GLY A 422 23.60 16.33 6.10
CA GLY A 422 23.20 17.72 6.03
C GLY A 422 22.29 18.08 4.84
N ASP A 423 21.82 19.33 4.82
CA ASP A 423 20.98 19.89 3.75
C ASP A 423 19.68 19.10 3.50
N TYR A 424 19.08 18.62 4.59
CA TYR A 424 17.84 17.86 4.53
C TYR A 424 16.65 18.76 4.15
N GLU A 425 15.80 18.23 3.28
CA GLU A 425 14.51 18.77 2.91
C GLU A 425 13.39 17.81 3.33
N PRO A 426 12.19 18.31 3.68
CA PRO A 426 11.07 17.44 3.98
C PRO A 426 10.64 16.64 2.75
N ILE A 427 10.32 15.37 2.94
CA ILE A 427 9.60 14.53 1.99
C ILE A 427 8.12 14.86 2.17
N GLU A 428 7.60 15.75 1.33
CA GLU A 428 6.22 16.22 1.39
C GLU A 428 5.70 16.61 0.01
N GLY A 429 4.38 16.58 -0.19
CA GLY A 429 3.77 17.06 -1.43
C GLY A 429 3.72 18.59 -1.46
N ARG A 430 4.00 19.19 -2.61
CA ARG A 430 4.07 20.65 -2.80
C ARG A 430 3.19 21.17 -3.92
N VAL A 431 2.82 20.30 -4.85
CA VAL A 431 2.04 20.65 -6.04
C VAL A 431 0.80 19.77 -6.17
N THR A 432 -0.18 20.26 -6.90
CA THR A 432 -1.42 19.51 -7.21
C THR A 432 -1.17 18.40 -8.24
N GLU A 433 -2.15 17.50 -8.41
CA GLU A 433 -2.10 16.45 -9.44
C GLU A 433 -1.85 17.02 -10.84
N ALA A 434 -2.56 18.10 -11.21
CA ALA A 434 -2.42 18.72 -12.52
C ALA A 434 -1.01 19.31 -12.75
N GLU A 435 -0.40 19.83 -11.68
CA GLU A 435 0.94 20.41 -11.74
C GLU A 435 2.03 19.33 -11.80
N VAL A 436 1.92 18.24 -11.03
CA VAL A 436 2.91 17.15 -11.08
C VAL A 436 2.86 16.41 -12.42
N ARG A 437 1.68 16.22 -13.01
CA ARG A 437 1.55 15.67 -14.37
C ARG A 437 2.26 16.53 -15.41
N LYS A 438 2.15 17.85 -15.28
CA LYS A 438 2.88 18.78 -16.15
C LYS A 438 4.39 18.66 -15.97
N LEU A 439 4.88 18.48 -14.73
CA LEU A 439 6.30 18.23 -14.47
C LEU A 439 6.78 16.91 -15.11
N LEU A 440 5.98 15.85 -15.04
CA LEU A 440 6.27 14.57 -15.70
C LEU A 440 6.34 14.70 -17.22
N GLU A 441 5.40 15.45 -17.82
CA GLU A 441 5.41 15.76 -19.26
C GLU A 441 6.68 16.53 -19.67
N GLU A 442 7.07 17.53 -18.88
CA GLU A 442 8.29 18.32 -19.14
C GLU A 442 9.58 17.51 -18.96
N ALA A 443 9.56 16.48 -18.13
CA ALA A 443 10.69 15.58 -17.89
C ALA A 443 10.86 14.50 -18.98
N ASN A 444 9.90 14.35 -19.90
CA ASN A 444 9.90 13.36 -20.98
C ASN A 444 10.04 14.00 -22.39
N PRO A 445 11.22 14.56 -22.75
CA PRO A 445 11.40 15.39 -23.95
C PRO A 445 11.35 14.66 -25.30
#